data_AF-A0A9E8N9A6-F1
#
_entry.id   AF-A0A9E8N9A6-F1
#
_cell.length_a   1.000
_cell.length_b   1.000
_cell.length_c   1.000
_cell.angle_alpha   90.00
_cell.angle_beta   90.00
_cell.angle_gamma   90.00
#
_symmetry.space_group_name_H-M   'P 1'
#
loop_
_entity.id
_entity.type
_entity.pdbx_description
1 polymer ?
#
loop_
_entity_poly.entity_id
_entity_poly.type
_entity_poly.pdbx_seq_one_letter_code
_entity_poly.pdbx_strand_id
1 'polypeptide(L)'
;MKGIFLILVLCSTAVFGQNIYLPHEVEKQAEPAGGLIHLNQFIASNLQIPFKSAIKGLNGRVYIKAVVEPDGSMSQIEVTRGIDSLCNQEAIRVMSLFRAWKPGTIKGEKVRQFVHYPMPFKSRAKTAYDSTKAALVDYFDEKYNPVSDPKKYEYRSILPVDDNGYIRADVVYEQYRSGKWKEIGKANFEKKEIWHKTGYAGSVADSVKAYWISARDKNLASHSSEAIFQMNGKLLSYTEYELHNKASMHKEYDLTGMVRVLRLFSDSLTSELSWFDNGQIKSVIETPVSKQNEFVESIYVNAWDRNGTQLIKDGDGYWRSVDETNDRKLLVEQGRVVAGAKTGRWIGKWADSTLFYQENYEMGVLREGFSFYDGEKRNYTQSQINPQFKGGIKEFYRFLGSNMRYPVEAARLGVTGKVNLSFVVCEDGTMCEYKVESGVGFGLDDEALRVIKKMNGLWEPGSLRGKTVRVRYNVPINFQLN
;
A
#
# COMPACT_ATOMS: atom_id res chain seq x y z
N MET A 1 -4.74 40.49 63.69
CA MET A 1 -4.26 41.30 62.55
C MET A 1 -3.23 40.51 61.76
N LYS A 2 -3.55 40.18 60.51
CA LYS A 2 -2.67 39.98 59.33
C LYS A 2 -3.40 39.08 58.34
N GLY A 3 -4.23 39.68 57.49
CA GLY A 3 -4.77 39.04 56.31
C GLY A 3 -3.68 38.96 55.25
N ILE A 4 -3.41 37.76 54.75
CA ILE A 4 -2.52 37.53 53.61
C ILE A 4 -3.40 37.60 52.36
N PHE A 5 -3.26 38.70 51.61
CA PHE A 5 -3.85 38.85 50.28
C PHE A 5 -2.95 38.14 49.27
N LEU A 6 -3.42 37.02 48.74
CA LEU A 6 -2.77 36.32 47.63
C LEU A 6 -3.16 37.04 46.33
N ILE A 7 -2.24 37.85 45.78
CA ILE A 7 -2.41 38.49 44.47
C ILE A 7 -2.14 37.42 43.40
N LEU A 8 -3.22 36.89 42.81
CA LEU A 8 -3.14 36.11 41.58
C LEU A 8 -2.80 37.06 40.42
N VAL A 9 -1.55 37.04 39.96
CA VAL A 9 -1.15 37.69 38.71
C VAL A 9 -1.65 36.81 37.56
N LEU A 10 -2.85 37.11 37.08
CA LEU A 10 -3.33 36.65 35.78
C LEU A 10 -2.48 37.31 34.70
N CYS A 11 -1.39 36.65 34.31
CA CYS A 11 -0.63 37.01 33.13
C CYS A 11 -1.48 36.61 31.91
N SER A 12 -2.36 37.51 31.47
CA SER A 12 -3.03 37.40 30.19
C SER A 12 -1.97 37.56 29.10
N THR A 13 -1.46 36.45 28.58
CA THR A 13 -0.80 36.48 27.28
C THR A 13 -1.87 36.87 26.26
N ALA A 14 -1.88 38.16 25.90
CA ALA A 14 -2.53 38.58 24.68
C ALA A 14 -1.91 37.74 23.57
N VAL A 15 -2.68 36.83 22.99
CA VAL A 15 -2.33 36.16 21.74
C VAL A 15 -2.29 37.27 20.70
N PHE A 16 -1.13 37.92 20.54
CA PHE A 16 -0.86 38.75 19.39
C PHE A 16 -1.04 37.85 18.18
N GLY A 17 -2.12 38.06 17.43
CA GLY A 17 -2.29 37.42 16.14
C GLY A 17 -1.07 37.76 15.30
N GLN A 18 -0.20 36.79 15.05
CA GLN A 18 0.99 36.99 14.23
C GLN A 18 0.54 37.49 12.85
N ASN A 19 1.19 38.56 12.38
CA ASN A 19 0.98 39.13 11.05
C ASN A 19 1.15 38.03 9.99
N ILE A 20 0.27 38.03 8.99
CA ILE A 20 0.36 37.16 7.83
C ILE A 20 0.99 37.96 6.70
N TYR A 21 2.16 37.52 6.24
CA TYR A 21 2.95 38.25 5.26
C TYR A 21 2.63 37.82 3.81
N LEU A 22 2.85 38.74 2.88
CA LEU A 22 2.82 38.49 1.44
C LEU A 22 4.18 37.97 0.94
N PRO A 23 4.24 37.34 -0.25
CA PRO A 23 5.50 36.85 -0.87
C PRO A 23 6.65 37.86 -0.90
N HIS A 24 6.36 39.14 -1.13
CA HIS A 24 7.37 40.20 -1.26
C HIS A 24 7.76 40.86 0.07
N GLU A 25 7.11 40.51 1.19
CA GLU A 25 7.35 41.10 2.50
C GLU A 25 8.29 40.26 3.38
N VAL A 26 8.77 39.12 2.88
CA VAL A 26 9.66 38.20 3.59
C VAL A 26 11.01 38.10 2.90
N GLU A 27 12.04 37.73 3.66
CA GLU A 27 13.39 37.51 3.12
C GLU A 27 13.50 36.17 2.39
N LYS A 28 12.87 35.13 2.94
CA LYS A 28 12.72 33.83 2.27
C LYS A 28 11.25 33.48 2.24
N GLN A 29 10.76 33.11 1.06
CA GLN A 29 9.37 32.69 0.87
C GLN A 29 9.16 31.26 1.35
N ALA A 30 7.93 30.97 1.74
CA ALA A 30 7.48 29.64 2.05
C ALA A 30 7.53 28.77 0.79
N GLU A 31 8.10 27.59 0.94
CA GLU A 31 8.24 26.62 -0.15
C GLU A 31 7.97 25.21 0.38
N PRO A 32 7.45 24.29 -0.46
CA PRO A 32 7.35 22.90 -0.05
C PRO A 32 8.75 22.32 0.17
N ALA A 33 8.89 21.47 1.18
CA ALA A 33 10.07 20.63 1.36
C ALA A 33 10.31 19.79 0.10
N GLY A 34 11.56 19.71 -0.32
CA GLY A 34 11.94 19.12 -1.61
C GLY A 34 11.47 19.88 -2.87
N GLY A 35 10.72 20.98 -2.74
CA GLY A 35 10.25 21.80 -3.86
C GLY A 35 8.94 21.35 -4.51
N LEU A 36 8.49 22.11 -5.52
CA LEU A 36 7.17 21.94 -6.14
C LEU A 36 6.94 20.58 -6.80
N ILE A 37 7.98 19.93 -7.33
CA ILE A 37 7.85 18.59 -7.94
C ILE A 37 7.31 17.59 -6.93
N HIS A 38 7.82 17.61 -5.70
CA HIS A 38 7.41 16.69 -4.64
C HIS A 38 6.03 17.03 -4.07
N LEU A 39 5.68 18.32 -3.97
CA LEU A 39 4.29 18.71 -3.68
C LEU A 39 3.32 18.19 -4.74
N ASN A 40 3.65 18.32 -6.03
CA ASN A 40 2.82 17.83 -7.12
C ASN A 40 2.66 16.30 -7.06
N GLN A 41 3.74 15.57 -6.74
CA GLN A 41 3.70 14.13 -6.55
C GLN A 41 2.83 13.73 -5.36
N PHE A 42 2.94 14.45 -4.24
CA PHE A 42 2.06 14.26 -3.07
C PHE A 42 0.60 14.46 -3.45
N ILE A 43 0.27 15.56 -4.12
CA ILE A 43 -1.09 15.88 -4.58
C ILE A 43 -1.59 14.78 -5.50
N ALA A 44 -0.84 14.41 -6.54
CA ALA A 44 -1.26 13.37 -7.49
C ALA A 44 -1.53 12.02 -6.80
N SER A 45 -0.79 11.71 -5.74
CA SER A 45 -0.95 10.45 -4.99
C SER A 45 -2.14 10.50 -4.04
N ASN A 46 -2.42 11.66 -3.44
CA ASN A 46 -3.48 11.86 -2.43
C ASN A 46 -4.83 12.28 -3.01
N LEU A 47 -4.86 12.83 -4.22
CA LEU A 47 -6.05 13.35 -4.87
C LEU A 47 -7.04 12.23 -5.21
N GLN A 48 -8.22 12.31 -4.64
CA GLN A 48 -9.37 11.47 -4.91
C GLN A 48 -10.38 12.28 -5.71
N ILE A 49 -10.25 12.24 -7.05
CA ILE A 49 -11.14 13.01 -7.92
C ILE A 49 -12.59 12.53 -7.68
N PRO A 50 -13.51 13.41 -7.24
CA PRO A 50 -14.87 13.02 -6.94
C PRO A 50 -15.55 12.34 -8.13
N PHE A 51 -16.14 11.17 -7.90
CA PHE A 51 -16.68 10.34 -8.98
C PHE A 51 -17.71 11.07 -9.84
N LYS A 52 -18.66 11.79 -9.21
CA LYS A 52 -19.69 12.60 -9.90
C LYS A 52 -19.11 13.69 -10.81
N SER A 53 -17.91 14.17 -10.52
CA SER A 53 -17.18 15.12 -11.35
C SER A 53 -16.37 14.38 -12.43
N ALA A 54 -15.72 13.27 -12.08
CA ALA A 54 -14.93 12.45 -12.99
C ALA A 54 -15.75 11.86 -14.16
N ILE A 55 -17.01 11.46 -13.94
CA ILE A 55 -17.86 10.90 -15.01
C ILE A 55 -18.09 11.88 -16.16
N LYS A 56 -18.03 13.19 -15.90
CA LYS A 56 -18.18 14.25 -16.92
C LYS A 56 -16.88 14.53 -17.68
N GLY A 57 -15.76 13.98 -17.20
CA GLY A 57 -14.42 14.37 -17.60
C GLY A 57 -14.02 15.71 -17.00
N LEU A 58 -12.76 15.84 -16.63
CA LEU A 58 -12.22 17.03 -16.00
C LEU A 58 -10.88 17.40 -16.65
N ASN A 59 -10.72 18.68 -16.96
CA ASN A 59 -9.45 19.29 -17.33
C ASN A 59 -9.44 20.73 -16.82
N GLY A 60 -9.16 20.90 -15.54
CA GLY A 60 -9.26 22.19 -14.87
C GLY A 60 -8.29 22.33 -13.72
N ARG A 61 -8.36 23.47 -13.02
CA ARG A 61 -7.57 23.76 -11.84
C ARG A 61 -8.44 24.38 -10.76
N VAL A 62 -8.26 23.93 -9.52
CA VAL A 62 -8.77 24.62 -8.33
C VAL A 62 -7.66 25.52 -7.80
N TYR A 63 -7.94 26.81 -7.66
CA TYR A 63 -7.00 27.80 -7.18
C TYR A 63 -7.21 27.99 -5.68
N ILE A 64 -6.14 27.74 -4.93
CA ILE A 64 -6.15 27.78 -3.47
C ILE A 64 -5.36 29.02 -3.02
N LYS A 65 -5.89 29.72 -2.03
CA LYS A 65 -5.17 30.68 -1.18
C LYS A 65 -5.13 30.08 0.22
N ALA A 66 -3.96 30.12 0.86
CA ALA A 66 -3.81 29.57 2.20
C ALA A 66 -2.64 30.22 2.94
N VAL A 67 -2.58 29.99 4.25
CA VAL A 67 -1.48 30.45 5.10
C VAL A 67 -0.58 29.28 5.45
N VAL A 68 0.71 29.39 5.14
CA VAL A 68 1.73 28.50 5.69
C VAL A 68 2.08 28.98 7.09
N GLU A 69 1.95 28.09 8.07
CA GLU A 69 2.26 28.34 9.47
C GLU A 69 3.75 28.07 9.78
N PRO A 70 4.32 28.64 10.85
CA PRO A 70 5.73 28.44 11.22
C PRO A 70 6.14 26.98 11.48
N ASP A 71 5.19 26.11 11.77
CA ASP A 71 5.42 24.66 11.95
C ASP A 71 5.42 23.87 10.61
N GLY A 72 5.16 24.55 9.49
CA GLY A 72 5.07 23.96 8.15
C GLY A 72 3.69 23.43 7.79
N SER A 73 2.71 23.50 8.70
CA SER A 73 1.31 23.20 8.40
C SER A 73 0.64 24.33 7.63
N MET A 74 -0.59 24.09 7.17
CA MET A 74 -1.41 25.09 6.49
C MET A 74 -2.69 25.38 7.27
N SER A 75 -3.07 26.65 7.30
CA SER A 75 -4.35 27.12 7.83
C SER A 75 -5.04 28.05 6.82
N GLN A 76 -6.29 28.44 7.11
CA GLN A 76 -7.09 29.38 6.28
C GLN A 76 -7.10 28.98 4.79
N ILE A 77 -7.29 27.69 4.52
CA ILE A 77 -7.28 27.15 3.16
C ILE A 77 -8.61 27.50 2.49
N GLU A 78 -8.55 28.37 1.49
CA GLU A 78 -9.70 28.90 0.77
C GLU A 78 -9.57 28.64 -0.73
N VAL A 79 -10.69 28.32 -1.38
CA VAL A 79 -10.75 28.23 -2.85
C VAL A 79 -11.13 29.60 -3.41
N THR A 80 -10.20 30.21 -4.15
CA THR A 80 -10.44 31.50 -4.82
C THR A 80 -11.07 31.33 -6.19
N ARG A 81 -10.82 30.19 -6.85
CA ARG A 81 -11.48 29.81 -8.11
C ARG A 81 -11.57 28.30 -8.20
N GLY A 82 -12.79 27.77 -8.25
CA GLY A 82 -13.08 26.35 -8.25
C GLY A 82 -13.47 25.77 -9.60
N ILE A 83 -13.70 24.46 -9.62
CA ILE A 83 -14.32 23.74 -10.74
C ILE A 83 -15.79 23.46 -10.39
N ASP A 84 -16.02 22.70 -9.33
CA ASP A 84 -17.31 22.44 -8.72
C ASP A 84 -17.12 22.27 -7.20
N SER A 85 -18.23 22.20 -6.45
CA SER A 85 -18.17 22.11 -4.98
C SER A 85 -17.43 20.87 -4.48
N LEU A 86 -17.53 19.73 -5.16
CA LEU A 86 -16.89 18.48 -4.76
C LEU A 86 -15.37 18.56 -4.97
N CYS A 87 -14.93 19.04 -6.14
CA CYS A 87 -13.51 19.24 -6.43
C CYS A 87 -12.90 20.29 -5.49
N ASN A 88 -13.65 21.32 -5.12
CA ASN A 88 -13.20 22.33 -4.17
C ASN A 88 -12.97 21.75 -2.77
N GLN A 89 -13.91 20.94 -2.26
CA GLN A 89 -13.75 20.25 -0.98
C GLN A 89 -12.55 19.31 -0.98
N GLU A 90 -12.38 18.56 -2.07
CA GLU A 90 -11.25 17.64 -2.23
C GLU A 90 -9.92 18.40 -2.27
N ALA A 91 -9.86 19.54 -2.94
CA ALA A 91 -8.66 20.37 -3.01
C ALA A 91 -8.25 20.91 -1.62
N ILE A 92 -9.23 21.33 -0.81
CA ILE A 92 -9.02 21.74 0.59
C ILE A 92 -8.51 20.56 1.41
N ARG A 93 -9.15 19.39 1.29
CA ARG A 93 -8.74 18.17 1.99
C ARG A 93 -7.28 17.83 1.70
N VAL A 94 -6.90 17.72 0.43
CA VAL A 94 -5.53 17.36 0.03
C VAL A 94 -4.51 18.37 0.54
N MET A 95 -4.77 19.68 0.40
CA MET A 95 -3.83 20.68 0.92
C MET A 95 -3.72 20.67 2.43
N SER A 96 -4.80 20.36 3.16
CA SER A 96 -4.78 20.27 4.63
C SER A 96 -3.91 19.13 5.16
N LEU A 97 -3.67 18.09 4.35
CA LEU A 97 -2.81 16.96 4.71
C LEU A 97 -1.32 17.29 4.55
N PHE A 98 -0.96 18.25 3.70
CA PHE A 98 0.44 18.56 3.43
C PHE A 98 0.98 19.55 4.46
N ARG A 99 1.86 19.07 5.34
CA ARG A 99 2.48 19.80 6.45
C ARG A 99 4.00 19.95 6.30
N ALA A 100 4.52 19.64 5.12
CA ALA A 100 5.93 19.69 4.81
C ALA A 100 6.30 20.99 4.12
N TRP A 101 5.80 22.14 4.60
CA TRP A 101 6.28 23.43 4.14
C TRP A 101 7.50 23.87 4.95
N LYS A 102 8.48 24.46 4.26
CA LYS A 102 9.40 25.40 4.88
C LYS A 102 8.67 26.74 4.96
N PRO A 103 8.45 27.31 6.15
CA PRO A 103 7.76 28.58 6.28
C PRO A 103 8.63 29.74 5.77
N GLY A 104 7.97 30.87 5.50
CA GLY A 104 8.70 32.10 5.18
C GLY A 104 9.50 32.59 6.38
N THR A 105 10.55 33.39 6.13
CA THR A 105 11.39 33.94 7.19
C THR A 105 11.63 35.44 7.07
N ILE A 106 11.67 36.13 8.21
CA ILE A 106 12.11 37.52 8.36
C ILE A 106 13.15 37.56 9.47
N LYS A 107 14.35 38.09 9.20
CA LYS A 107 15.48 38.13 10.14
C LYS A 107 15.80 36.75 10.74
N GLY A 108 15.62 35.69 9.96
CA GLY A 108 15.81 34.30 10.39
C GLY A 108 14.65 33.69 11.19
N GLU A 109 13.67 34.48 11.64
CA GLU A 109 12.49 33.99 12.35
C GLU A 109 11.43 33.48 11.38
N LYS A 110 10.80 32.36 11.72
CA LYS A 110 9.74 31.75 10.90
C LYS A 110 8.45 32.55 11.06
N VAL A 111 7.81 32.90 9.95
CA VAL A 111 6.60 33.71 9.92
C VAL A 111 5.47 33.05 9.14
N ARG A 112 4.25 33.49 9.43
CA ARG A 112 3.03 33.11 8.70
C ARG A 112 3.02 33.78 7.34
N GLN A 113 2.76 33.04 6.27
CA GLN A 113 2.79 33.61 4.92
C GLN A 113 1.65 33.11 4.04
N PHE A 114 1.04 34.00 3.26
CA PHE A 114 0.11 33.61 2.22
C PHE A 114 0.81 32.91 1.05
N VAL A 115 0.23 31.79 0.61
CA VAL A 115 0.61 31.09 -0.61
C VAL A 115 -0.60 30.91 -1.53
N HIS A 116 -0.32 30.92 -2.82
CA HIS A 116 -1.30 30.61 -3.87
C HIS A 116 -0.86 29.38 -4.64
N TYR A 117 -1.75 28.42 -4.81
CA TYR A 117 -1.42 27.19 -5.50
C TYR A 117 -2.55 26.72 -6.44
N PRO A 118 -2.27 26.54 -7.75
CA PRO A 118 -3.22 26.00 -8.71
C PRO A 118 -3.16 24.47 -8.75
N MET A 119 -4.11 23.80 -8.09
CA MET A 119 -4.19 22.35 -8.04
C MET A 119 -4.88 21.78 -9.30
N PRO A 120 -4.19 20.97 -10.14
CA PRO A 120 -4.79 20.40 -11.33
C PRO A 120 -5.75 19.24 -11.00
N PHE A 121 -6.93 19.27 -11.62
CA PHE A 121 -7.87 18.14 -11.65
C PHE A 121 -7.98 17.67 -13.10
N LYS A 122 -7.48 16.46 -13.35
CA LYS A 122 -7.47 15.85 -14.69
C LYS A 122 -8.04 14.44 -14.61
N SER A 123 -9.11 14.19 -15.34
CA SER A 123 -9.72 12.87 -15.46
C SER A 123 -10.38 12.73 -16.83
N ARG A 124 -10.23 11.58 -17.48
CA ARG A 124 -11.02 11.27 -18.68
C ARG A 124 -12.46 11.01 -18.25
N ALA A 125 -13.41 11.39 -19.09
CA ALA A 125 -14.82 11.06 -18.85
C ALA A 125 -14.97 9.54 -18.73
N LYS A 126 -15.64 9.08 -17.66
CA LYS A 126 -15.95 7.67 -17.46
C LYS A 126 -17.18 7.31 -18.29
N THR A 127 -17.01 7.18 -19.61
CA THR A 127 -18.09 6.89 -20.57
C THR A 127 -18.78 5.55 -20.33
N ALA A 128 -18.15 4.65 -19.56
CA ALA A 128 -18.74 3.39 -19.12
C ALA A 128 -19.84 3.57 -18.04
N TYR A 129 -19.99 4.75 -17.43
CA TYR A 129 -20.99 4.95 -16.39
C TYR A 129 -22.41 5.07 -16.94
N ASP A 130 -23.28 4.13 -16.58
CA ASP A 130 -24.71 4.15 -16.83
C ASP A 130 -25.46 4.69 -15.60
N SER A 131 -25.92 5.93 -15.71
CA SER A 131 -26.67 6.61 -14.65
C SER A 131 -28.02 5.96 -14.30
N THR A 132 -28.65 5.23 -15.23
CA THR A 132 -29.92 4.55 -14.98
C THR A 132 -29.74 3.30 -14.12
N LYS A 133 -28.55 2.69 -14.21
CA LYS A 133 -28.15 1.53 -13.39
C LYS A 133 -27.34 1.93 -12.16
N ALA A 134 -26.84 3.17 -12.12
CA ALA A 134 -25.79 3.61 -11.20
C ALA A 134 -24.63 2.58 -11.17
N ALA A 135 -24.13 2.24 -12.35
CA ALA A 135 -23.14 1.20 -12.55
C ALA A 135 -22.11 1.60 -13.62
N LEU A 136 -20.88 1.11 -13.48
CA LEU A 136 -19.91 1.08 -14.57
C LEU A 136 -20.18 -0.15 -15.42
N VAL A 137 -20.30 0.03 -16.74
CA VAL A 137 -20.58 -1.03 -17.71
C VAL A 137 -19.44 -1.11 -18.71
N ASP A 138 -18.59 -2.12 -18.56
CA ASP A 138 -17.47 -2.38 -19.46
C ASP A 138 -17.85 -3.45 -20.48
N TYR A 139 -17.37 -3.31 -21.72
CA TYR A 139 -17.67 -4.21 -22.83
C TYR A 139 -16.41 -4.88 -23.37
N PHE A 140 -16.54 -6.14 -23.77
CA PHE A 140 -15.43 -6.96 -24.21
C PHE A 140 -15.76 -7.75 -25.49
N ASP A 141 -14.73 -8.03 -26.28
CA ASP A 141 -14.80 -8.93 -27.44
C ASP A 141 -14.76 -10.41 -27.06
N GLU A 142 -14.81 -11.30 -28.06
CA GLU A 142 -14.77 -12.76 -27.86
C GLU A 142 -13.52 -13.27 -27.11
N LYS A 143 -12.45 -12.46 -27.10
CA LYS A 143 -11.16 -12.75 -26.45
C LYS A 143 -11.02 -12.03 -25.11
N TYR A 144 -12.09 -11.43 -24.59
CA TYR A 144 -12.11 -10.62 -23.37
C TYR A 144 -11.25 -9.35 -23.42
N ASN A 145 -10.94 -8.83 -24.61
CA ASN A 145 -10.30 -7.52 -24.71
C ASN A 145 -11.34 -6.40 -24.55
N PRO A 146 -11.05 -5.32 -23.81
CA PRO A 146 -11.94 -4.17 -23.72
C PRO A 146 -12.20 -3.54 -25.10
N VAL A 147 -13.47 -3.28 -25.41
CA VAL A 147 -13.88 -2.66 -26.68
C VAL A 147 -14.91 -1.56 -26.46
N SER A 148 -14.86 -0.54 -27.31
CA SER A 148 -15.84 0.57 -27.32
C SER A 148 -16.73 0.58 -28.56
N ASP A 149 -16.45 -0.28 -29.55
CA ASP A 149 -17.26 -0.43 -30.76
C ASP A 149 -18.40 -1.44 -30.49
N PRO A 150 -19.68 -1.02 -30.51
CA PRO A 150 -20.80 -1.91 -30.26
C PRO A 150 -20.88 -3.13 -31.18
N LYS A 151 -20.27 -3.07 -32.37
CA LYS A 151 -20.22 -4.21 -33.31
C LYS A 151 -19.32 -5.35 -32.81
N LYS A 152 -18.46 -5.09 -31.84
CA LYS A 152 -17.52 -6.05 -31.25
C LYS A 152 -17.96 -6.54 -29.87
N TYR A 153 -19.14 -6.12 -29.40
CA TYR A 153 -19.62 -6.47 -28.07
C TYR A 153 -20.05 -7.93 -28.03
N GLU A 154 -19.32 -8.73 -27.27
CA GLU A 154 -19.64 -10.13 -27.00
C GLU A 154 -19.98 -10.33 -25.53
N TYR A 155 -19.20 -9.70 -24.63
CA TYR A 155 -19.43 -9.75 -23.19
C TYR A 155 -19.55 -8.34 -22.62
N ARG A 156 -20.20 -8.24 -21.46
CA ARG A 156 -20.14 -7.04 -20.62
C ARG A 156 -20.11 -7.39 -19.15
N SER A 157 -19.49 -6.51 -18.36
CA SER A 157 -19.57 -6.53 -16.91
C SER A 157 -20.34 -5.32 -16.42
N ILE A 158 -21.25 -5.51 -15.48
CA ILE A 158 -22.01 -4.45 -14.82
C ILE A 158 -21.52 -4.38 -13.39
N LEU A 159 -20.91 -3.24 -13.02
CA LEU A 159 -20.33 -2.97 -11.71
C LEU A 159 -21.15 -1.89 -11.00
N PRO A 160 -22.13 -2.24 -10.15
CA PRO A 160 -22.90 -1.26 -9.41
C PRO A 160 -22.01 -0.48 -8.46
N VAL A 161 -22.02 0.86 -8.56
CA VAL A 161 -21.19 1.74 -7.74
C VAL A 161 -22.02 2.69 -6.88
N ASP A 162 -21.46 3.12 -5.76
CA ASP A 162 -21.98 4.18 -4.92
C ASP A 162 -21.69 5.58 -5.49
N ASP A 163 -22.08 6.61 -4.75
CA ASP A 163 -21.90 8.01 -5.15
C ASP A 163 -20.42 8.45 -5.23
N ASN A 164 -19.51 7.69 -4.63
CA ASN A 164 -18.07 7.90 -4.65
C ASN A 164 -17.36 7.00 -5.68
N GLY A 165 -18.10 6.16 -6.40
CA GLY A 165 -17.57 5.28 -7.42
C GLY A 165 -17.05 3.93 -6.89
N TYR A 166 -17.31 3.60 -5.63
CA TYR A 166 -16.92 2.30 -5.06
C TYR A 166 -18.01 1.25 -5.29
N ILE A 167 -17.62 -0.01 -5.46
CA ILE A 167 -18.57 -1.10 -5.67
C ILE A 167 -19.53 -1.24 -4.48
N ARG A 168 -20.80 -1.50 -4.77
CA ARG A 168 -21.86 -1.58 -3.72
C ARG A 168 -22.77 -2.80 -3.79
N ALA A 169 -22.64 -3.62 -4.84
CA ALA A 169 -23.45 -4.82 -5.05
C ALA A 169 -22.73 -5.79 -5.99
N ASP A 170 -23.33 -6.97 -6.18
CA ASP A 170 -22.79 -8.03 -7.05
C ASP A 170 -22.41 -7.48 -8.43
N VAL A 171 -21.24 -7.90 -8.92
CA VAL A 171 -20.82 -7.62 -10.30
C VAL A 171 -21.39 -8.70 -11.19
N VAL A 172 -22.14 -8.30 -12.20
CA VAL A 172 -22.84 -9.21 -13.11
C VAL A 172 -22.10 -9.28 -14.44
N TYR A 173 -21.84 -10.50 -14.91
CA TYR A 173 -21.24 -10.76 -16.22
C TYR A 173 -22.31 -11.31 -17.17
N GLU A 174 -22.43 -10.69 -18.33
CA GLU A 174 -23.41 -11.07 -19.34
C GLU A 174 -22.75 -11.30 -20.69
N GLN A 175 -23.30 -12.23 -21.47
CA GLN A 175 -22.94 -12.46 -22.85
C GLN A 175 -24.08 -12.03 -23.78
N TYR A 176 -23.73 -11.44 -24.91
CA TYR A 176 -24.68 -11.14 -25.96
C TYR A 176 -24.99 -12.41 -26.76
N ARG A 177 -26.23 -12.91 -26.68
CA ARG A 177 -26.70 -14.09 -27.42
C ARG A 177 -28.10 -13.88 -27.96
N SER A 178 -28.31 -14.17 -29.23
CA SER A 178 -29.63 -14.11 -29.89
C SER A 178 -30.32 -12.74 -29.73
N GLY A 179 -29.56 -11.65 -29.85
CA GLY A 179 -30.08 -10.28 -29.76
C GLY A 179 -30.38 -9.79 -28.34
N LYS A 180 -29.99 -10.55 -27.29
CA LYS A 180 -30.21 -10.18 -25.89
C LYS A 180 -28.98 -10.46 -25.05
N TRP A 181 -28.82 -9.66 -23.99
CA TRP A 181 -27.85 -9.94 -22.94
C TRP A 181 -28.39 -11.05 -22.03
N LYS A 182 -27.56 -12.05 -21.75
CA LYS A 182 -27.85 -13.16 -20.83
C LYS A 182 -26.76 -13.23 -19.77
N GLU A 183 -27.16 -13.32 -18.51
CA GLU A 183 -26.23 -13.54 -17.40
C GLU A 183 -25.49 -14.88 -17.58
N ILE A 184 -24.17 -14.83 -17.44
CA ILE A 184 -23.27 -15.99 -17.52
C ILE A 184 -22.51 -16.21 -16.21
N GLY A 185 -22.55 -15.26 -15.28
CA GLY A 185 -21.92 -15.38 -13.97
C GLY A 185 -22.03 -14.09 -13.17
N LYS A 186 -21.66 -14.19 -11.89
CA LYS A 186 -21.62 -13.04 -10.98
C LYS A 186 -20.49 -13.18 -9.96
N ALA A 187 -19.89 -12.05 -9.60
CA ALA A 187 -19.01 -11.93 -8.44
C ALA A 187 -19.83 -11.34 -7.29
N ASN A 188 -19.98 -12.09 -6.20
CA ASN A 188 -20.77 -11.65 -5.06
C ASN A 188 -20.07 -10.48 -4.35
N PHE A 189 -20.84 -9.46 -3.99
CA PHE A 189 -20.35 -8.38 -3.17
C PHE A 189 -20.24 -8.81 -1.71
N GLU A 190 -19.09 -8.50 -1.11
CA GLU A 190 -18.81 -8.72 0.29
C GLU A 190 -18.54 -7.39 0.97
N LYS A 191 -19.16 -7.19 2.13
CA LYS A 191 -18.83 -6.13 3.07
C LYS A 191 -18.61 -6.76 4.44
N LYS A 192 -17.38 -6.74 4.94
CA LYS A 192 -16.99 -7.39 6.20
C LYS A 192 -16.44 -6.35 7.17
N GLU A 193 -16.95 -6.35 8.40
CA GLU A 193 -16.30 -5.63 9.49
C GLU A 193 -15.02 -6.36 9.89
N ILE A 194 -13.93 -5.61 10.02
CA ILE A 194 -12.61 -6.12 10.32
C ILE A 194 -11.90 -5.22 11.34
N TRP A 195 -10.92 -5.79 12.03
CA TRP A 195 -9.89 -5.01 12.72
C TRP A 195 -8.72 -4.80 11.78
N HIS A 196 -8.48 -3.55 11.41
CA HIS A 196 -7.38 -3.17 10.54
C HIS A 196 -6.21 -2.66 11.38
N LYS A 197 -5.07 -3.37 11.34
CA LYS A 197 -3.83 -2.94 12.01
C LYS A 197 -3.25 -1.75 11.27
N THR A 198 -2.95 -0.66 11.99
CA THR A 198 -2.29 0.50 11.40
C THR A 198 -0.79 0.24 11.31
N GLY A 199 -0.18 0.38 10.13
CA GLY A 199 1.26 0.16 9.92
C GLY A 199 2.16 1.37 10.20
N TYR A 200 1.63 2.43 10.83
CA TYR A 200 2.31 3.72 10.95
C TYR A 200 2.59 4.05 12.41
N ALA A 201 3.88 4.20 12.73
CA ALA A 201 4.35 4.58 14.05
C ALA A 201 3.68 5.88 14.54
N GLY A 202 3.26 5.90 15.80
CA GLY A 202 2.58 7.06 16.41
C GLY A 202 1.08 7.16 16.12
N SER A 203 0.46 6.13 15.56
CA SER A 203 -1.01 6.04 15.54
C SER A 203 -1.55 6.02 16.98
N VAL A 204 -2.69 6.69 17.20
CA VAL A 204 -3.38 6.69 18.51
C VAL A 204 -3.95 5.32 18.88
N ALA A 205 -3.99 4.38 17.93
CA ALA A 205 -4.50 3.03 18.12
C ALA A 205 -3.79 2.05 17.18
N ASP A 206 -3.38 0.90 17.71
CA ASP A 206 -2.68 -0.15 16.95
C ASP A 206 -3.53 -0.78 15.86
N SER A 207 -4.84 -0.82 16.11
CA SER A 207 -5.86 -1.33 15.21
C SER A 207 -7.10 -0.48 15.33
N VAL A 208 -7.79 -0.27 14.21
CA VAL A 208 -9.07 0.43 14.17
C VAL A 208 -10.15 -0.49 13.62
N LYS A 209 -11.39 -0.29 14.07
CA LYS A 209 -12.54 -0.89 13.41
C LYS A 209 -12.67 -0.31 12.02
N ALA A 210 -12.84 -1.19 11.05
CA ALA A 210 -12.94 -0.86 9.65
C ALA A 210 -13.95 -1.79 8.97
N TYR A 211 -14.34 -1.45 7.75
CA TYR A 211 -15.03 -2.39 6.87
C TYR A 211 -14.24 -2.53 5.58
N TRP A 212 -14.12 -3.78 5.13
CA TRP A 212 -13.56 -4.13 3.83
C TRP A 212 -14.70 -4.41 2.86
N ILE A 213 -14.57 -3.91 1.63
CA ILE A 213 -15.48 -4.22 0.53
C ILE A 213 -14.71 -4.85 -0.63
N SER A 214 -15.37 -5.80 -1.29
CA SER A 214 -14.89 -6.42 -2.52
C SER A 214 -16.07 -7.02 -3.28
N ALA A 215 -15.97 -7.07 -4.60
CA ALA A 215 -16.82 -7.89 -5.44
C ALA A 215 -15.95 -8.61 -6.46
N ARG A 216 -14.86 -9.22 -5.95
CA ARG A 216 -13.91 -9.93 -6.79
C ARG A 216 -14.29 -11.39 -6.93
N ASP A 217 -14.30 -11.85 -8.18
CA ASP A 217 -14.26 -13.27 -8.51
C ASP A 217 -12.80 -13.65 -8.80
N LYS A 218 -12.32 -14.76 -8.24
CA LYS A 218 -10.94 -15.22 -8.46
C LYS A 218 -10.75 -15.85 -9.86
N ASN A 219 -11.79 -15.87 -10.68
CA ASN A 219 -11.74 -16.19 -12.12
C ASN A 219 -11.11 -15.06 -12.96
N LEU A 220 -10.59 -15.39 -14.15
CA LEU A 220 -9.66 -14.57 -14.96
C LEU A 220 -10.16 -13.17 -15.42
N ALA A 221 -11.41 -12.78 -15.14
CA ALA A 221 -12.04 -11.58 -15.69
C ALA A 221 -12.46 -10.52 -14.65
N SER A 222 -12.11 -10.68 -13.36
CA SER A 222 -12.50 -9.71 -12.33
C SER A 222 -11.50 -8.56 -12.17
N HIS A 223 -11.84 -7.36 -12.63
CA HIS A 223 -11.09 -6.12 -12.38
C HIS A 223 -11.70 -5.22 -11.29
N SER A 224 -12.65 -5.73 -10.50
CA SER A 224 -13.22 -5.01 -9.36
C SER A 224 -12.14 -4.61 -8.35
N SER A 225 -12.15 -3.36 -7.91
CA SER A 225 -11.26 -2.87 -6.87
C SER A 225 -11.63 -3.42 -5.49
N GLU A 226 -10.65 -3.40 -4.58
CA GLU A 226 -10.83 -3.73 -3.17
C GLU A 226 -10.49 -2.53 -2.32
N ALA A 227 -11.25 -2.30 -1.26
CA ALA A 227 -11.07 -1.15 -0.41
C ALA A 227 -11.33 -1.48 1.05
N ILE A 228 -10.55 -0.85 1.93
CA ILE A 228 -10.75 -0.86 3.38
C ILE A 228 -11.03 0.58 3.80
N PHE A 229 -12.09 0.76 4.58
CA PHE A 229 -12.51 2.05 5.09
C PHE A 229 -12.57 2.04 6.61
N GLN A 230 -12.20 3.17 7.22
CA GLN A 230 -12.62 3.49 8.58
C GLN A 230 -14.15 3.56 8.66
N MET A 231 -14.70 3.39 9.86
CA MET A 231 -16.16 3.49 10.08
C MET A 231 -16.77 4.85 9.70
N ASN A 232 -15.94 5.90 9.60
CA ASN A 232 -16.35 7.24 9.13
C ASN A 232 -16.27 7.43 7.60
N GLY A 233 -15.92 6.38 6.84
CA GLY A 233 -15.83 6.42 5.37
C GLY A 233 -14.48 6.85 4.81
N LYS A 234 -13.47 7.18 5.62
CA LYS A 234 -12.11 7.44 5.12
C LYS A 234 -11.41 6.15 4.71
N LEU A 235 -10.69 6.17 3.59
CA LEU A 235 -9.87 5.03 3.15
C LEU A 235 -8.73 4.73 4.13
N LEU A 236 -8.43 3.43 4.27
CA LEU A 236 -7.24 2.86 4.92
C LEU A 236 -6.41 2.07 3.90
N SER A 237 -7.07 1.43 2.93
CA SER A 237 -6.39 0.70 1.86
C SER A 237 -7.25 0.69 0.60
N TYR A 238 -6.61 0.71 -0.56
CA TYR A 238 -7.27 0.61 -1.85
C TYR A 238 -6.37 -0.10 -2.85
N THR A 239 -6.90 -1.13 -3.51
CA THR A 239 -6.19 -1.89 -4.55
C THR A 239 -6.98 -1.87 -5.85
N GLU A 240 -6.30 -1.50 -6.94
CA GLU A 240 -6.82 -1.63 -8.30
C GLU A 240 -6.27 -2.89 -8.95
N TYR A 241 -7.15 -3.56 -9.68
CA TYR A 241 -6.83 -4.76 -10.43
C TYR A 241 -7.07 -4.51 -11.91
N GLU A 242 -6.15 -5.01 -12.72
CA GLU A 242 -6.32 -5.18 -14.15
C GLU A 242 -6.98 -6.54 -14.44
N LEU A 243 -7.20 -6.81 -15.73
CA LEU A 243 -7.60 -8.13 -16.21
C LEU A 243 -6.65 -9.22 -15.70
N HIS A 244 -7.15 -10.45 -15.61
CA HIS A 244 -6.40 -11.60 -15.07
C HIS A 244 -5.99 -11.45 -13.60
N ASN A 245 -6.75 -10.67 -12.82
CA ASN A 245 -6.60 -10.58 -11.36
C ASN A 245 -5.25 -10.00 -10.89
N LYS A 246 -4.54 -9.30 -11.78
CA LYS A 246 -3.24 -8.69 -11.47
C LYS A 246 -3.46 -7.32 -10.85
N ALA A 247 -2.93 -7.11 -9.65
CA ALA A 247 -2.93 -5.77 -9.07
C ALA A 247 -2.08 -4.84 -9.94
N SER A 248 -2.56 -3.63 -10.22
CA SER A 248 -1.82 -2.60 -10.95
C SER A 248 -1.37 -1.46 -10.03
N MET A 249 -2.15 -1.20 -8.99
CA MET A 249 -1.86 -0.19 -7.99
C MET A 249 -2.37 -0.60 -6.61
N HIS A 250 -1.62 -0.25 -5.57
CA HIS A 250 -2.08 -0.34 -4.19
C HIS A 250 -1.73 0.93 -3.41
N LYS A 251 -2.67 1.44 -2.63
CA LYS A 251 -2.48 2.57 -1.73
C LYS A 251 -2.79 2.18 -0.29
N GLU A 252 -1.94 2.61 0.62
CA GLU A 252 -2.19 2.55 2.05
C GLU A 252 -2.28 3.97 2.62
N TYR A 253 -3.26 4.19 3.49
CA TYR A 253 -3.58 5.48 4.07
C TYR A 253 -3.44 5.45 5.59
N ASP A 254 -3.06 6.58 6.19
CA ASP A 254 -3.15 6.74 7.64
C ASP A 254 -4.58 7.10 8.10
N LEU A 255 -4.74 7.25 9.42
CA LEU A 255 -6.03 7.59 10.02
C LEU A 255 -6.57 8.98 9.62
N THR A 256 -5.70 9.87 9.14
CA THR A 256 -6.12 11.19 8.64
C THR A 256 -6.73 11.10 7.24
N GLY A 257 -6.39 10.04 6.49
CA GLY A 257 -6.73 9.83 5.10
C GLY A 257 -5.62 10.26 4.12
N MET A 258 -4.38 10.39 4.62
CA MET A 258 -3.20 10.67 3.81
C MET A 258 -2.57 9.37 3.32
N VAL A 259 -2.23 9.30 2.03
CA VAL A 259 -1.44 8.21 1.46
C VAL A 259 -0.06 8.20 2.11
N ARG A 260 0.32 7.05 2.64
CA ARG A 260 1.62 6.79 3.25
C ARG A 260 2.51 5.93 2.36
N VAL A 261 1.87 5.04 1.59
CA VAL A 261 2.52 4.14 0.63
C VAL A 261 1.67 4.06 -0.63
N LEU A 262 2.32 4.17 -1.78
CA LEU A 262 1.77 3.89 -3.11
C LEU A 262 2.68 2.85 -3.77
N ARG A 263 2.11 1.70 -4.14
CA ARG A 263 2.78 0.66 -4.94
C ARG A 263 2.18 0.65 -6.33
N LEU A 264 3.04 0.63 -7.34
CA LEU A 264 2.70 0.42 -8.75
C LEU A 264 3.29 -0.91 -9.18
N PHE A 265 2.45 -1.79 -9.71
CA PHE A 265 2.86 -3.15 -10.09
C PHE A 265 2.95 -3.25 -11.61
N SER A 266 4.08 -3.75 -12.10
CA SER A 266 4.28 -4.13 -13.50
C SER A 266 4.60 -5.63 -13.59
N ASP A 267 4.85 -6.15 -14.80
CA ASP A 267 5.23 -7.57 -14.97
C ASP A 267 6.62 -7.89 -14.41
N SER A 268 7.52 -6.90 -14.37
CA SER A 268 8.92 -7.08 -14.01
C SER A 268 9.31 -6.42 -12.70
N LEU A 269 8.55 -5.42 -12.25
CA LEU A 269 8.96 -4.54 -11.15
C LEU A 269 7.74 -4.04 -10.36
N THR A 270 7.92 -3.89 -9.05
CA THR A 270 7.05 -3.10 -8.19
C THR A 270 7.77 -1.81 -7.79
N SER A 271 7.20 -0.65 -8.10
CA SER A 271 7.71 0.65 -7.64
C SER A 271 6.91 1.09 -6.42
N GLU A 272 7.58 1.33 -5.29
CA GLU A 272 6.99 1.81 -4.05
C GLU A 272 7.43 3.25 -3.78
N LEU A 273 6.46 4.15 -3.65
CA LEU A 273 6.64 5.49 -3.13
C LEU A 273 6.12 5.54 -1.70
N SER A 274 6.90 6.12 -0.79
CA SER A 274 6.48 6.30 0.60
C SER A 274 6.61 7.75 1.04
N TRP A 275 5.81 8.16 2.03
CA TRP A 275 5.81 9.53 2.58
C TRP A 275 6.06 9.54 4.09
N PHE A 276 6.58 10.63 4.62
CA PHE A 276 6.56 10.98 6.05
C PHE A 276 5.21 11.57 6.45
N ASP A 277 4.88 11.50 7.73
CA ASP A 277 3.60 11.90 8.32
C ASP A 277 3.24 13.38 8.11
N ASN A 278 4.22 14.20 7.72
CA ASN A 278 4.02 15.58 7.29
C ASN A 278 3.73 15.73 5.78
N GLY A 279 3.70 14.64 5.01
CA GLY A 279 3.48 14.66 3.56
C GLY A 279 4.76 14.86 2.71
N GLN A 280 5.95 14.98 3.31
CA GLN A 280 7.21 14.93 2.58
C GLN A 280 7.43 13.53 2.01
N ILE A 281 7.81 13.40 0.74
CA ILE A 281 8.18 12.08 0.18
C ILE A 281 9.41 11.54 0.95
N LYS A 282 9.35 10.28 1.35
CA LYS A 282 10.40 9.56 2.09
C LYS A 282 11.32 8.82 1.13
N SER A 283 10.77 8.01 0.23
CA SER A 283 11.57 7.21 -0.69
C SER A 283 10.82 6.80 -1.95
N VAL A 284 11.61 6.46 -2.96
CA VAL A 284 11.23 5.65 -4.13
C VAL A 284 12.11 4.42 -4.13
N ILE A 285 11.51 3.25 -3.98
CA ILE A 285 12.19 1.95 -3.97
C ILE A 285 11.56 1.07 -5.03
N GLU A 286 12.36 0.29 -5.73
CA GLU A 286 11.90 -0.64 -6.75
C GLU A 286 12.30 -2.06 -6.37
N THR A 287 11.36 -3.01 -6.48
CA THR A 287 11.61 -4.42 -6.19
C THR A 287 11.29 -5.24 -7.44
N PRO A 288 12.26 -5.96 -8.02
CA PRO A 288 11.98 -6.86 -9.13
C PRO A 288 10.99 -7.94 -8.71
N VAL A 289 10.05 -8.28 -9.60
CA VAL A 289 9.09 -9.35 -9.36
C VAL A 289 9.83 -10.68 -9.30
N SER A 290 9.87 -11.30 -8.12
CA SER A 290 10.60 -12.56 -7.93
C SER A 290 9.85 -13.73 -8.56
N LYS A 291 10.62 -14.71 -9.07
CA LYS A 291 10.08 -16.03 -9.40
C LYS A 291 10.09 -16.86 -8.12
N GLN A 292 8.92 -17.38 -7.73
CA GLN A 292 8.72 -18.47 -6.76
C GLN A 292 9.72 -18.50 -5.58
N ASN A 293 9.41 -17.74 -4.51
CA ASN A 293 10.08 -17.80 -3.20
C ASN A 293 11.59 -17.44 -3.18
N GLU A 294 12.12 -16.84 -4.25
CA GLU A 294 13.43 -16.20 -4.22
C GLU A 294 13.35 -14.82 -3.54
N PHE A 295 14.29 -14.58 -2.62
CA PHE A 295 14.51 -13.25 -2.09
C PHE A 295 15.20 -12.41 -3.16
N VAL A 296 14.68 -11.20 -3.39
CA VAL A 296 15.26 -10.25 -4.32
C VAL A 296 15.52 -8.97 -3.56
N GLU A 297 16.76 -8.47 -3.63
CA GLU A 297 17.13 -7.21 -3.03
C GLU A 297 16.37 -6.06 -3.69
N SER A 298 15.98 -5.09 -2.86
CA SER A 298 15.32 -3.89 -3.35
C SER A 298 16.33 -2.88 -3.89
N ILE A 299 15.93 -2.16 -4.91
CA ILE A 299 16.70 -1.11 -5.59
C ILE A 299 16.30 0.23 -4.97
N TYR A 300 17.23 0.88 -4.29
CA TYR A 300 17.03 2.18 -3.64
C TYR A 300 17.20 3.29 -4.69
N VAL A 301 16.10 3.78 -5.27
CA VAL A 301 16.18 4.78 -6.36
C VAL A 301 16.43 6.17 -5.81
N ASN A 302 15.55 6.64 -4.91
CA ASN A 302 15.67 7.95 -4.29
C ASN A 302 15.20 7.93 -2.83
N ALA A 303 15.79 8.78 -2.00
CA ALA A 303 15.39 8.94 -0.60
C ALA A 303 15.61 10.37 -0.13
N TRP A 304 14.75 10.83 0.78
CA TRP A 304 14.83 12.15 1.40
C TRP A 304 14.66 12.05 2.91
N ASP A 305 15.15 13.05 3.63
CA ASP A 305 14.78 13.25 5.03
C ASP A 305 13.42 13.95 5.16
N ARG A 306 12.94 14.11 6.40
CA ARG A 306 11.64 14.74 6.71
C ARG A 306 11.56 16.22 6.34
N ASN A 307 12.71 16.88 6.11
CA ASN A 307 12.82 18.28 5.69
C ASN A 307 13.00 18.42 4.16
N GLY A 308 13.01 17.31 3.44
CA GLY A 308 13.17 17.27 1.98
C GLY A 308 14.62 17.35 1.50
N THR A 309 15.61 17.15 2.37
CA THR A 309 17.01 17.00 1.96
C THR A 309 17.17 15.67 1.24
N GLN A 310 17.72 15.68 0.02
CA GLN A 310 18.01 14.46 -0.74
C GLN A 310 19.13 13.66 -0.06
N LEU A 311 18.84 12.41 0.31
CA LEU A 311 19.79 11.47 0.95
C LEU A 311 20.34 10.43 -0.03
N ILE A 312 19.50 9.99 -0.97
CA ILE A 312 19.87 9.12 -2.09
C ILE A 312 19.33 9.75 -3.35
N LYS A 313 20.17 9.90 -4.37
CA LYS A 313 19.81 10.40 -5.68
C LYS A 313 20.22 9.38 -6.75
N ASP A 314 19.27 8.96 -7.56
CA ASP A 314 19.50 8.07 -8.71
C ASP A 314 20.34 6.82 -8.36
N GLY A 315 20.09 6.23 -7.19
CA GLY A 315 20.79 5.04 -6.72
C GLY A 315 22.02 5.29 -5.83
N ASP A 316 22.48 6.53 -5.66
CA ASP A 316 23.69 6.82 -4.89
C ASP A 316 23.39 7.69 -3.67
N GLY A 317 23.91 7.27 -2.52
CA GLY A 317 23.82 8.08 -1.30
C GLY A 317 23.89 7.29 -0.01
N TYR A 318 23.25 7.82 1.03
CA TYR A 318 23.22 7.22 2.36
C TYR A 318 21.79 6.98 2.82
N TRP A 319 21.41 5.72 2.96
CA TRP A 319 20.10 5.33 3.46
C TRP A 319 20.03 5.52 4.96
N ARG A 320 18.87 5.99 5.43
CA ARG A 320 18.48 5.93 6.83
C ARG A 320 16.97 5.79 6.93
N SER A 321 16.50 4.71 7.54
CA SER A 321 15.09 4.52 7.85
C SER A 321 14.87 4.33 9.36
N VAL A 322 13.64 4.59 9.78
CA VAL A 322 13.13 4.23 11.09
C VAL A 322 11.88 3.42 10.82
N ASP A 323 11.93 2.15 11.15
CA ASP A 323 10.87 1.18 10.86
C ASP A 323 10.45 0.54 12.18
N GLU A 324 9.15 0.24 12.31
CA GLU A 324 8.61 -0.43 13.49
C GLU A 324 8.62 -1.95 13.25
N THR A 325 9.21 -2.70 14.17
CA THR A 325 9.20 -4.18 14.09
C THR A 325 7.84 -4.74 14.49
N ASN A 326 7.63 -6.04 14.24
CA ASN A 326 6.42 -6.73 14.68
C ASN A 326 6.15 -6.61 16.19
N ASP A 327 7.21 -6.48 17.00
CA ASP A 327 7.16 -6.29 18.45
C ASP A 327 7.08 -4.82 18.88
N ARG A 328 6.78 -3.90 17.94
CA ARG A 328 6.65 -2.44 18.15
C ARG A 328 7.92 -1.75 18.64
N LYS A 329 9.07 -2.36 18.37
CA LYS A 329 10.35 -1.70 18.62
C LYS A 329 10.74 -0.92 17.39
N LEU A 330 11.11 0.35 17.57
CA LEU A 330 11.66 1.12 16.46
C LEU A 330 13.09 0.68 16.20
N LEU A 331 13.33 0.29 14.95
CA LEU A 331 14.62 -0.08 14.41
C LEU A 331 15.06 1.01 13.43
N VAL A 332 16.24 1.56 13.68
CA VAL A 332 16.92 2.49 12.79
C VAL A 332 17.91 1.70 11.94
N GLU A 333 17.62 1.54 10.65
CA GLU A 333 18.55 0.96 9.67
C GLU A 333 19.26 2.08 8.91
N GLN A 334 20.57 1.93 8.68
CA GLN A 334 21.33 2.86 7.85
C GLN A 334 22.55 2.21 7.18
N GLY A 335 22.94 2.76 6.03
CA GLY A 335 24.11 2.31 5.29
C GLY A 335 24.26 3.02 3.94
N ARG A 336 25.38 2.75 3.26
CA ARG A 336 25.67 3.36 1.96
C ARG A 336 24.96 2.59 0.85
N VAL A 337 24.41 3.32 -0.11
CA VAL A 337 23.83 2.79 -1.34
C VAL A 337 24.69 3.28 -2.50
N VAL A 338 25.01 2.36 -3.42
CA VAL A 338 25.71 2.64 -4.68
C VAL A 338 24.96 1.97 -5.82
N ALA A 339 24.62 2.71 -6.88
CA ALA A 339 23.83 2.23 -8.01
C ALA A 339 22.58 1.43 -7.61
N GLY A 340 21.88 1.91 -6.57
CA GLY A 340 20.65 1.32 -6.04
C GLY A 340 20.85 0.12 -5.12
N ALA A 341 22.09 -0.34 -4.89
CA ALA A 341 22.38 -1.53 -4.11
C ALA A 341 23.07 -1.21 -2.76
N LYS A 342 22.72 -1.98 -1.72
CA LYS A 342 23.42 -1.90 -0.41
C LYS A 342 24.92 -2.15 -0.61
N THR A 343 25.77 -1.27 -0.08
CA THR A 343 27.23 -1.40 -0.20
C THR A 343 27.93 -1.01 1.10
N GLY A 344 28.98 -1.75 1.44
CA GLY A 344 29.78 -1.57 2.65
C GLY A 344 29.00 -1.91 3.92
N ARG A 345 29.33 -1.18 5.00
CA ARG A 345 28.79 -1.43 6.33
C ARG A 345 27.36 -0.88 6.47
N TRP A 346 26.44 -1.77 6.78
CA TRP A 346 25.06 -1.49 7.18
C TRP A 346 24.88 -1.83 8.65
N ILE A 347 24.10 -1.01 9.35
CA ILE A 347 23.80 -1.23 10.77
C ILE A 347 22.32 -1.03 11.05
N GLY A 348 21.80 -1.88 11.93
CA GLY A 348 20.49 -1.69 12.56
C GLY A 348 20.66 -1.44 14.05
N LYS A 349 20.03 -0.38 14.56
CA LYS A 349 20.02 -0.04 15.99
C LYS A 349 18.59 0.12 16.50
N TRP A 350 18.33 -0.33 17.71
CA TRP A 350 17.09 0.00 18.41
C TRP A 350 17.03 1.51 18.74
N ALA A 351 15.83 2.00 19.08
CA ALA A 351 15.59 3.41 19.41
C ALA A 351 16.49 3.97 20.51
N ASP A 352 16.87 3.12 21.48
CA ASP A 352 17.79 3.41 22.58
C ASP A 352 19.27 3.38 22.16
N SER A 353 19.54 3.29 20.86
CA SER A 353 20.86 3.17 20.23
C SER A 353 21.59 1.84 20.42
N THR A 354 20.97 0.85 21.05
CA THR A 354 21.52 -0.50 21.16
C THR A 354 21.71 -1.12 19.77
N LEU A 355 22.91 -1.63 19.48
CA LEU A 355 23.20 -2.30 18.21
C LEU A 355 22.43 -3.61 18.11
N PHE A 356 21.60 -3.76 17.07
CA PHE A 356 20.89 -5.00 16.77
C PHE A 356 21.66 -5.86 15.78
N TYR A 357 22.11 -5.30 14.66
CA TYR A 357 22.97 -6.02 13.71
C TYR A 357 23.95 -5.10 12.99
N GLN A 358 24.98 -5.73 12.44
CA GLN A 358 25.86 -5.14 11.45
C GLN A 358 26.05 -6.13 10.30
N GLU A 359 25.96 -5.61 9.08
CA GLU A 359 26.08 -6.37 7.85
C GLU A 359 27.08 -5.67 6.93
N ASN A 360 27.85 -6.44 6.16
CA ASN A 360 28.76 -5.93 5.15
C ASN A 360 28.32 -6.41 3.76
N TYR A 361 27.97 -5.47 2.91
CA TYR A 361 27.44 -5.71 1.58
C TYR A 361 28.44 -5.33 0.48
N GLU A 362 28.39 -6.05 -0.63
CA GLU A 362 29.07 -5.68 -1.87
C GLU A 362 28.05 -5.71 -3.00
N MET A 363 27.65 -4.53 -3.49
CA MET A 363 26.67 -4.38 -4.59
C MET A 363 25.39 -5.20 -4.36
N GLY A 364 24.81 -5.09 -3.16
CA GLY A 364 23.58 -5.78 -2.77
C GLY A 364 23.79 -7.21 -2.27
N VAL A 365 24.98 -7.80 -2.46
CA VAL A 365 25.28 -9.14 -1.96
C VAL A 365 25.82 -9.04 -0.53
N LEU A 366 25.11 -9.66 0.43
CA LEU A 366 25.62 -9.81 1.79
C LEU A 366 26.86 -10.71 1.78
N ARG A 367 27.99 -10.20 2.27
CA ARG A 367 29.23 -10.99 2.44
C ARG A 367 29.27 -11.67 3.80
N GLU A 368 28.98 -10.89 4.83
CA GLU A 368 28.95 -11.34 6.21
C GLU A 368 28.08 -10.40 7.05
N GLY A 369 27.47 -10.93 8.09
CA GLY A 369 26.72 -10.15 9.06
C GLY A 369 26.72 -10.82 10.42
N PHE A 370 26.40 -10.03 11.42
CA PHE A 370 26.08 -10.53 12.75
C PHE A 370 24.95 -9.75 13.38
N SER A 371 24.17 -10.44 14.21
CA SER A 371 23.06 -9.88 14.98
C SER A 371 23.21 -10.22 16.46
N PHE A 372 22.47 -9.49 17.29
CA PHE A 372 22.31 -9.77 18.70
C PHE A 372 20.86 -10.16 18.99
N TYR A 373 20.68 -11.37 19.50
CA TYR A 373 19.41 -11.82 20.07
C TYR A 373 19.67 -12.30 21.48
N ASP A 374 18.89 -11.80 22.44
CA ASP A 374 18.97 -12.22 23.85
C ASP A 374 20.41 -12.07 24.44
N GLY A 375 21.16 -11.08 23.94
CA GLY A 375 22.56 -10.82 24.31
C GLY A 375 23.60 -11.66 23.56
N GLU A 376 23.17 -12.67 22.80
CA GLU A 376 24.05 -13.57 22.06
C GLU A 376 24.34 -13.06 20.65
N LYS A 377 25.61 -13.06 20.27
CA LYS A 377 26.05 -12.74 18.90
C LYS A 377 25.86 -13.95 17.99
N ARG A 378 25.19 -13.75 16.86
CA ARG A 378 24.99 -14.78 15.82
C ARG A 378 25.53 -14.30 14.49
N ASN A 379 26.45 -15.05 13.88
CA ASN A 379 27.02 -14.74 12.58
C ASN A 379 26.21 -15.42 11.46
N TYR A 380 26.13 -14.80 10.30
CA TYR A 380 25.43 -15.33 9.13
C TYR A 380 25.99 -14.73 7.84
N THR A 381 25.80 -15.44 6.73
CA THR A 381 26.14 -14.98 5.36
C THR A 381 24.91 -14.67 4.53
N GLN A 382 23.71 -15.01 5.03
CA GLN A 382 22.42 -14.69 4.45
C GLN A 382 21.54 -14.06 5.54
N SER A 383 21.03 -12.86 5.30
CA SER A 383 20.18 -12.12 6.25
C SER A 383 18.81 -12.77 6.41
N GLN A 384 18.33 -13.46 5.38
CA GLN A 384 17.07 -14.20 5.39
C GLN A 384 17.23 -15.52 4.65
N ILE A 385 16.74 -16.59 5.27
CA ILE A 385 16.66 -17.93 4.71
C ILE A 385 15.20 -18.36 4.80
N ASN A 386 14.57 -18.64 3.65
CA ASN A 386 13.21 -19.18 3.62
C ASN A 386 13.19 -20.65 4.07
N PRO A 387 12.10 -21.13 4.69
CA PRO A 387 11.94 -22.56 4.98
C PRO A 387 12.08 -23.39 3.71
N GLN A 388 12.76 -24.54 3.83
CA GLN A 388 12.98 -25.44 2.71
C GLN A 388 12.44 -26.83 3.03
N PHE A 389 11.73 -27.45 2.09
CA PHE A 389 11.40 -28.86 2.22
C PHE A 389 12.69 -29.68 2.17
N LYS A 390 12.83 -30.69 3.05
CA LYS A 390 14.02 -31.54 3.10
C LYS A 390 14.21 -32.23 1.75
N GLY A 391 15.40 -32.04 1.15
CA GLY A 391 15.70 -32.50 -0.21
C GLY A 391 15.30 -31.52 -1.33
N GLY A 392 14.77 -30.35 -0.98
CA GLY A 392 14.50 -29.25 -1.89
C GLY A 392 13.18 -29.34 -2.65
N ILE A 393 13.00 -28.40 -3.59
CA ILE A 393 11.72 -28.21 -4.29
C ILE A 393 11.30 -29.40 -5.17
N LYS A 394 12.26 -30.14 -5.72
CA LYS A 394 11.98 -31.35 -6.50
C LYS A 394 11.36 -32.45 -5.63
N GLU A 395 11.89 -32.63 -4.43
CA GLU A 395 11.36 -33.57 -3.44
C GLU A 395 10.00 -33.18 -2.93
N PHE A 396 9.79 -31.87 -2.73
CA PHE A 396 8.48 -31.34 -2.40
C PHE A 396 7.43 -31.73 -3.45
N TYR A 397 7.68 -31.49 -4.73
CA TYR A 397 6.73 -31.84 -5.80
C TYR A 397 6.59 -33.35 -6.00
N ARG A 398 7.67 -34.12 -5.82
CA ARG A 398 7.61 -35.59 -5.84
C ARG A 398 6.73 -36.13 -4.71
N PHE A 399 6.90 -35.61 -3.50
CA PHE A 399 6.07 -35.96 -2.36
C PHE A 399 4.60 -35.65 -2.62
N LEU A 400 4.29 -34.47 -3.15
CA LEU A 400 2.93 -34.11 -3.56
C LEU A 400 2.39 -35.12 -4.57
N GLY A 401 3.08 -35.34 -5.70
CA GLY A 401 2.62 -36.24 -6.75
C GLY A 401 2.39 -37.68 -6.29
N SER A 402 3.25 -38.21 -5.41
CA SER A 402 3.10 -39.58 -4.90
C SER A 402 2.03 -39.74 -3.81
N ASN A 403 1.63 -38.66 -3.13
CA ASN A 403 0.66 -38.71 -2.02
C ASN A 403 -0.71 -38.15 -2.36
N MET A 404 -0.82 -37.37 -3.44
CA MET A 404 -2.06 -36.76 -3.91
C MET A 404 -2.94 -37.79 -4.60
N ARG A 405 -4.23 -37.77 -4.29
CA ARG A 405 -5.26 -38.62 -4.89
C ARG A 405 -6.37 -37.74 -5.43
N TYR A 406 -6.77 -37.94 -6.67
CA TYR A 406 -7.92 -37.23 -7.19
C TYR A 406 -9.21 -37.71 -6.51
N PRO A 407 -10.00 -36.85 -5.86
CA PRO A 407 -11.29 -37.22 -5.28
C PRO A 407 -12.23 -37.76 -6.37
N VAL A 408 -12.92 -38.86 -6.07
CA VAL A 408 -13.78 -39.57 -7.03
C VAL A 408 -14.91 -38.67 -7.55
N GLU A 409 -15.51 -37.85 -6.67
CA GLU A 409 -16.57 -36.93 -7.05
C GLU A 409 -16.08 -35.85 -8.01
N ALA A 410 -14.94 -35.20 -7.70
CA ALA A 410 -14.32 -34.23 -8.59
C ALA A 410 -13.95 -34.85 -9.94
N ALA A 411 -13.40 -36.07 -9.96
CA ALA A 411 -13.05 -36.78 -11.19
C ALA A 411 -14.29 -37.10 -12.04
N ARG A 412 -15.37 -37.60 -11.42
CA ARG A 412 -16.63 -37.93 -12.11
C ARG A 412 -17.27 -36.69 -12.74
N LEU A 413 -17.15 -35.54 -12.09
CA LEU A 413 -17.72 -34.26 -12.52
C LEU A 413 -16.79 -33.43 -13.41
N GLY A 414 -15.57 -33.92 -13.72
CA GLY A 414 -14.61 -33.19 -14.53
C GLY A 414 -14.06 -31.92 -13.86
N VAL A 415 -14.17 -31.80 -12.54
CA VAL A 415 -13.82 -30.58 -11.79
C VAL A 415 -12.31 -30.46 -11.71
N THR A 416 -11.74 -29.44 -12.35
CA THR A 416 -10.31 -29.10 -12.28
C THR A 416 -10.13 -27.74 -11.63
N GLY A 417 -8.91 -27.44 -11.16
CA GLY A 417 -8.65 -26.11 -10.61
C GLY A 417 -7.41 -26.02 -9.73
N LYS A 418 -7.24 -24.86 -9.11
CA LYS A 418 -6.09 -24.51 -8.28
C LYS A 418 -6.54 -24.27 -6.85
N VAL A 419 -6.01 -25.05 -5.91
CA VAL A 419 -6.20 -24.87 -4.48
C VAL A 419 -4.99 -24.09 -3.93
N ASN A 420 -5.24 -22.95 -3.30
CA ASN A 420 -4.20 -22.16 -2.62
C ASN A 420 -4.30 -22.39 -1.12
N LEU A 421 -3.22 -22.86 -0.52
CA LEU A 421 -3.12 -23.12 0.92
C LEU A 421 -1.99 -22.31 1.55
N SER A 422 -2.11 -22.06 2.84
CA SER A 422 -1.04 -21.52 3.68
C SER A 422 -0.84 -22.40 4.92
N PHE A 423 0.39 -22.41 5.43
CA PHE A 423 0.75 -23.03 6.72
C PHE A 423 1.98 -22.30 7.30
N VAL A 424 2.27 -22.51 8.58
CA VAL A 424 3.45 -21.95 9.25
C VAL A 424 4.46 -23.06 9.50
N VAL A 425 5.70 -22.87 9.03
CA VAL A 425 6.85 -23.69 9.44
C VAL A 425 7.42 -23.09 10.72
N CYS A 426 7.50 -23.90 11.78
CA CYS A 426 8.01 -23.53 13.09
C CYS A 426 9.55 -23.54 13.12
N GLU A 427 10.11 -23.03 14.22
CA GLU A 427 11.56 -22.93 14.43
C GLU A 427 12.27 -24.29 14.51
N ASP A 428 11.52 -25.37 14.76
CA ASP A 428 11.98 -26.76 14.80
C ASP A 428 11.71 -27.53 13.49
N GLY A 429 11.14 -26.89 12.46
CA GLY A 429 10.75 -27.52 11.20
C GLY A 429 9.42 -28.27 11.23
N THR A 430 8.69 -28.25 12.35
CA THR A 430 7.28 -28.69 12.39
C THR A 430 6.37 -27.67 11.69
N MET A 431 5.14 -28.06 11.41
CA MET A 431 4.16 -27.26 10.68
C MET A 431 2.90 -27.05 11.53
N CYS A 432 2.33 -25.84 11.49
CA CYS A 432 1.09 -25.49 12.17
C CYS A 432 0.26 -24.47 11.36
N GLU A 433 -0.87 -24.00 11.90
CA GLU A 433 -1.71 -22.94 11.29
C GLU A 433 -2.09 -23.18 9.82
N TYR A 434 -2.51 -24.40 9.48
CA TYR A 434 -2.94 -24.74 8.12
C TYR A 434 -4.25 -24.04 7.75
N LYS A 435 -4.29 -23.40 6.57
CA LYS A 435 -5.48 -22.70 6.08
C LYS A 435 -5.62 -22.86 4.57
N VAL A 436 -6.85 -23.14 4.11
CA VAL A 436 -7.22 -23.03 2.70
C VAL A 436 -7.55 -21.56 2.43
N GLU A 437 -6.71 -20.87 1.66
CA GLU A 437 -6.92 -19.45 1.30
C GLU A 437 -7.87 -19.30 0.12
N SER A 438 -7.87 -20.29 -0.79
CA SER A 438 -8.80 -20.39 -1.90
C SER A 438 -8.96 -21.85 -2.30
N GLY A 439 -10.17 -22.36 -2.25
CA GLY A 439 -10.50 -23.72 -2.64
C GLY A 439 -11.22 -23.80 -3.97
N VAL A 440 -11.35 -25.03 -4.47
CA VAL A 440 -12.18 -25.44 -5.61
C VAL A 440 -13.42 -26.22 -5.13
N GLY A 441 -13.36 -26.82 -3.94
CA GLY A 441 -14.40 -27.70 -3.40
C GLY A 441 -14.29 -29.15 -3.91
N PHE A 442 -15.40 -29.89 -3.85
CA PHE A 442 -15.52 -31.28 -4.35
C PHE A 442 -14.47 -32.26 -3.78
N GLY A 443 -14.01 -32.01 -2.55
CA GLY A 443 -12.99 -32.79 -1.84
C GLY A 443 -11.54 -32.49 -2.26
N LEU A 444 -11.30 -31.61 -3.25
CA LEU A 444 -9.95 -31.23 -3.68
C LEU A 444 -9.21 -30.46 -2.58
N ASP A 445 -9.93 -29.59 -1.87
CA ASP A 445 -9.39 -28.77 -0.79
C ASP A 445 -8.95 -29.63 0.40
N ASP A 446 -9.80 -30.58 0.80
CA ASP A 446 -9.55 -31.51 1.89
C ASP A 446 -8.37 -32.43 1.58
N GLU A 447 -8.30 -32.93 0.35
CA GLU A 447 -7.20 -33.76 -0.10
C GLU A 447 -5.88 -33.00 -0.11
N ALA A 448 -5.87 -31.79 -0.66
CA ALA A 448 -4.70 -30.92 -0.67
C ALA A 448 -4.20 -30.65 0.76
N LEU A 449 -5.13 -30.33 1.66
CA LEU A 449 -4.84 -30.13 3.08
C LEU A 449 -4.30 -31.41 3.76
N ARG A 450 -4.87 -32.59 3.44
CA ARG A 450 -4.43 -33.88 3.96
C ARG A 450 -2.98 -34.17 3.59
N VAL A 451 -2.60 -33.93 2.32
CA VAL A 451 -1.23 -34.16 1.84
C VAL A 451 -0.26 -33.18 2.47
N ILE A 452 -0.60 -31.89 2.56
CA ILE A 452 0.24 -30.89 3.21
C ILE A 452 0.49 -31.24 4.68
N LYS A 453 -0.53 -31.70 5.42
CA LYS A 453 -0.34 -32.13 6.83
C LYS A 453 0.63 -33.31 6.98
N LYS A 454 0.74 -34.19 5.98
CA LYS A 454 1.71 -35.30 5.99
C LYS A 454 3.16 -34.85 5.85
N MET A 455 3.41 -33.60 5.48
CA MET A 455 4.75 -33.03 5.38
C MET A 455 5.32 -32.56 6.72
N ASN A 456 4.57 -32.68 7.82
CA ASN A 456 5.01 -32.20 9.13
C ASN A 456 6.37 -32.82 9.53
N GLY A 457 7.33 -31.98 9.91
CA GLY A 457 8.70 -32.41 10.27
C GLY A 457 9.62 -32.67 9.07
N LEU A 458 9.13 -32.51 7.84
CA LEU A 458 9.92 -32.62 6.60
C LEU A 458 10.44 -31.27 6.10
N TRP A 459 10.48 -30.25 6.95
CA TRP A 459 10.97 -28.93 6.61
C TRP A 459 12.19 -28.55 7.43
N GLU A 460 13.07 -27.77 6.81
CA GLU A 460 14.09 -26.97 7.46
C GLU A 460 13.49 -25.60 7.79
N PRO A 461 13.67 -25.10 9.02
CA PRO A 461 13.08 -23.82 9.44
C PRO A 461 13.69 -22.65 8.68
N GLY A 462 12.92 -21.57 8.56
CA GLY A 462 13.45 -20.30 8.09
C GLY A 462 14.34 -19.64 9.15
N SER A 463 15.23 -18.75 8.71
CA SER A 463 16.11 -17.98 9.60
C SER A 463 16.13 -16.51 9.18
N LEU A 464 16.12 -15.61 10.17
CA LEU A 464 16.28 -14.18 9.98
C LEU A 464 17.46 -13.70 10.81
N ARG A 465 18.51 -13.24 10.13
CA ARG A 465 19.77 -12.76 10.70
C ARG A 465 20.36 -13.74 11.71
N GLY A 466 20.39 -15.02 11.35
CA GLY A 466 20.96 -16.09 12.17
C GLY A 466 20.06 -16.61 13.32
N LYS A 467 18.83 -16.09 13.49
CA LYS A 467 17.83 -16.65 14.40
C LYS A 467 16.79 -17.42 13.60
N THR A 468 16.55 -18.69 13.96
CA THR A 468 15.41 -19.46 13.44
C THR A 468 14.12 -18.76 13.81
N VAL A 469 13.19 -18.64 12.86
CA VAL A 469 11.92 -17.94 13.05
C VAL A 469 10.78 -18.73 12.45
N ARG A 470 9.57 -18.54 13.00
CA ARG A 470 8.34 -19.05 12.40
C ARG A 470 8.06 -18.31 11.10
N VAL A 471 7.81 -19.04 10.02
CA VAL A 471 7.55 -18.45 8.69
C VAL A 471 6.27 -19.03 8.12
N ARG A 472 5.36 -18.14 7.67
CA ARG A 472 4.18 -18.55 6.88
C ARG A 472 4.59 -18.83 5.44
N TYR A 473 4.22 -19.99 4.94
CA TYR A 473 4.51 -20.48 3.60
C TYR A 473 3.20 -20.71 2.83
N ASN A 474 3.13 -20.21 1.59
CA ASN A 474 1.96 -20.33 0.73
C ASN A 474 2.24 -21.31 -0.42
N VAL A 475 1.33 -22.25 -0.66
CA VAL A 475 1.46 -23.27 -1.70
C VAL A 475 0.24 -23.26 -2.63
N PRO A 476 0.46 -23.05 -3.93
CA PRO A 476 -0.54 -23.39 -4.94
C PRO A 476 -0.45 -24.87 -5.35
N ILE A 477 -1.57 -25.60 -5.31
CA ILE A 477 -1.69 -26.98 -5.78
C ILE A 477 -2.69 -27.02 -6.94
N ASN A 478 -2.22 -27.46 -8.12
CA ASN A 478 -3.05 -27.57 -9.31
C ASN A 478 -3.57 -29.01 -9.45
N PHE A 479 -4.88 -29.15 -9.60
CA PHE A 479 -5.55 -30.41 -9.94
C PHE A 479 -5.97 -30.38 -11.40
N GLN A 480 -5.46 -31.32 -12.18
CA GLN A 480 -5.80 -31.51 -13.59
C GLN A 480 -6.18 -32.98 -13.83
N LEU A 481 -7.22 -33.20 -14.62
CA LEU A 481 -7.56 -34.52 -15.15
C LEU A 481 -6.80 -34.67 -16.47
N ASN A 482 -5.98 -35.72 -16.55
CA ASN A 482 -5.28 -36.08 -17.78
C ASN A 482 -6.17 -36.89 -18.71
#